data_AF-A0A2E8Y9V7-F1
#
_entry.id   AF-A0A2E8Y9V7-F1
#
_cell.length_a   1.000
_cell.length_b   1.000
_cell.length_c   1.000
_cell.angle_alpha   90.00
_cell.angle_beta   90.00
_cell.angle_gamma   90.00
#
_symmetry.space_group_name_H-M   'P 1'
#
loop_
_entity.id
_entity.type
_entity.pdbx_description
1 polymer ?
#
loop_
_entity_poly.entity_id
_entity_poly.type
_entity_poly.pdbx_seq_one_letter_code
_entity_poly.pdbx_strand_id
1 'polypeptide(L)'
;MLDWLKSVVMPPEPTGPPECFKRFSLEEEPIAAEGFCIEGDAWCFDCPGETPVRLFEIDEPGVENCLLTYRADLKTENAAGKVYLEMWCRFPGRGEFFSKGADQALKGTSDWSSVEIPFFLKAGQRPDLIKLNLAAEGEVRVWVRNLQLLKTSYEHQ
;
A
#
# COMPACT_ATOMS: atom_id res chain seq x y z
N MET A 1 33.68 -1.29 -26.99
CA MET A 1 32.32 -1.73 -27.35
C MET A 1 31.74 -2.40 -26.13
N LEU A 2 31.05 -1.66 -25.27
CA LEU A 2 30.28 -2.12 -24.09
C LEU A 2 29.42 -0.93 -23.60
N ASP A 3 28.56 -0.42 -24.48
CA ASP A 3 27.53 0.58 -24.18
C ASP A 3 26.25 -0.13 -23.71
N TRP A 4 26.25 -0.67 -22.48
CA TRP A 4 25.09 -1.42 -21.95
C TRP A 4 24.64 -0.99 -20.54
N LEU A 5 25.23 0.07 -19.97
CA LEU A 5 24.87 0.62 -18.65
C LEU A 5 23.95 1.86 -18.72
N LYS A 6 23.25 2.08 -19.84
CA LYS A 6 22.26 3.16 -19.99
C LYS A 6 20.83 2.63 -19.88
N SER A 7 20.39 2.25 -18.69
CA SER A 7 19.01 2.48 -18.24
C SER A 7 18.81 2.01 -16.79
N VAL A 8 19.63 2.50 -15.86
CA VAL A 8 19.11 2.66 -14.50
C VAL A 8 18.40 4.00 -14.54
N VAL A 9 17.08 3.98 -14.73
CA VAL A 9 16.27 5.17 -14.48
C VAL A 9 16.32 5.37 -12.97
N MET A 10 17.35 6.08 -12.50
CA MET A 10 17.36 6.57 -11.13
C MET A 10 16.09 7.41 -10.97
N PRO A 11 15.28 7.16 -9.93
CA PRO A 11 14.16 8.04 -9.65
C PRO A 11 14.69 9.48 -9.51
N PRO A 12 13.94 10.50 -9.98
CA PRO A 12 14.37 11.88 -9.88
C PRO A 12 14.65 12.26 -8.42
N GLU A 13 15.44 13.32 -8.22
CA GLU A 13 15.75 13.78 -6.86
C GLU A 13 14.46 14.22 -6.14
N PRO A 14 14.23 13.76 -4.90
CA PRO A 14 13.14 14.25 -4.06
C PRO A 14 13.27 15.75 -3.78
N THR A 15 12.17 16.50 -3.88
CA THR A 15 12.14 17.93 -3.51
C THR A 15 12.12 18.16 -2.00
N GLY A 16 11.97 17.10 -1.20
CA GLY A 16 11.80 17.18 0.23
C GLY A 16 11.59 15.82 0.89
N PRO A 17 11.43 15.78 2.21
CA PRO A 17 11.11 14.55 2.94
C PRO A 17 9.70 14.04 2.56
N PRO A 18 9.38 12.76 2.82
CA PRO A 18 8.03 12.23 2.65
C PRO A 18 7.01 13.01 3.49
N GLU A 19 5.93 13.45 2.85
CA GLU A 19 4.79 14.12 3.47
C GLU A 19 3.65 13.11 3.70
N CYS A 20 2.94 13.24 4.82
CA CYS A 20 1.75 12.41 5.06
C CYS A 20 0.61 12.93 4.18
N PHE A 21 0.35 12.24 3.07
CA PHE A 21 -0.71 12.59 2.13
C PHE A 21 -2.10 12.24 2.69
N LYS A 22 -2.23 11.05 3.28
CA LYS A 22 -3.44 10.63 4.00
C LYS A 22 -3.05 9.71 5.16
N ARG A 23 -3.66 9.94 6.32
CA ARG A 23 -3.66 9.04 7.46
C ARG A 23 -5.10 8.58 7.68
N PHE A 24 -5.26 7.30 7.96
CA PHE A 24 -6.56 6.72 8.25
C PHE A 24 -6.66 6.47 9.76
N SER A 25 -7.77 6.88 10.36
CA SER A 25 -8.06 6.66 11.79
C SER A 25 -9.12 5.60 11.97
N LEU A 26 -9.22 5.01 13.16
CA LEU A 26 -10.24 4.02 13.52
C LEU A 26 -11.68 4.56 13.47
N GLU A 27 -11.86 5.87 13.25
CA GLU A 27 -13.16 6.51 13.01
C GLU A 27 -13.61 6.31 11.55
N GLU A 28 -12.70 5.96 10.66
CA GLU A 28 -12.97 5.60 9.27
C GLU A 28 -13.14 4.07 9.16
N GLU A 29 -14.21 3.65 8.49
CA GLU A 29 -14.51 2.23 8.28
C GLU A 29 -13.79 1.71 7.04
N PRO A 30 -13.07 0.57 7.14
CA PRO A 30 -12.55 -0.14 5.99
C PRO A 30 -13.67 -0.54 5.02
N ILE A 31 -13.37 -0.55 3.72
CA ILE A 31 -14.28 -0.96 2.63
C ILE A 31 -14.66 -2.46 2.71
N ALA A 32 -13.86 -3.26 3.42
CA ALA A 32 -14.08 -4.69 3.61
C ALA A 32 -15.55 -4.95 3.95
N ALA A 33 -16.21 -5.77 3.13
CA ALA A 33 -17.66 -5.90 3.16
C ALA A 33 -18.18 -6.38 4.52
N GLU A 34 -17.47 -7.32 5.15
CA GLU A 34 -17.78 -7.90 6.45
C GLU A 34 -16.47 -8.42 7.10
N GLY A 35 -16.54 -8.83 8.38
CA GLY A 35 -15.49 -9.62 9.02
C GLY A 35 -14.34 -8.82 9.64
N PHE A 36 -14.59 -7.56 10.03
CA PHE A 36 -13.62 -6.79 10.82
C PHE A 36 -14.22 -6.28 12.13
N CYS A 37 -13.35 -6.05 13.11
CA CYS A 37 -13.66 -5.36 14.35
C CYS A 37 -12.51 -4.44 14.75
N ILE A 38 -12.69 -3.64 15.80
CA ILE A 38 -11.62 -2.85 16.39
C ILE A 38 -11.18 -3.53 17.68
N GLU A 39 -9.88 -3.84 17.78
CA GLU A 39 -9.25 -4.35 18.99
C GLU A 39 -8.14 -3.41 19.43
N GLY A 40 -8.38 -2.66 20.52
CA GLY A 40 -7.42 -1.67 21.00
C GLY A 40 -7.26 -0.51 20.01
N ASP A 41 -6.06 -0.38 19.45
CA ASP A 41 -5.68 0.67 18.51
C ASP A 41 -5.60 0.19 17.04
N ALA A 42 -6.21 -0.95 16.73
CA ALA A 42 -6.10 -1.60 15.43
C ALA A 42 -7.45 -2.10 14.89
N TRP A 43 -7.58 -2.09 13.56
CA TRP A 43 -8.56 -2.94 12.88
C TRP A 43 -8.06 -4.38 12.91
N CYS A 44 -8.95 -5.32 13.23
CA CYS A 44 -8.70 -6.75 13.23
C CYS A 44 -9.59 -7.40 12.17
N PHE A 45 -9.01 -8.28 11.35
CA PHE A 45 -9.70 -9.00 10.28
C PHE A 45 -9.46 -10.50 10.44
N ASP A 46 -10.53 -11.28 10.31
CA ASP A 46 -10.46 -12.73 10.16
C ASP A 46 -10.59 -13.06 8.67
N CYS A 47 -9.47 -13.41 8.04
CA CYS A 47 -9.36 -13.60 6.60
C CYS A 47 -9.40 -15.10 6.28
N PRO A 48 -10.34 -15.59 5.45
CA PRO A 48 -10.36 -17.00 5.03
C PRO A 48 -9.33 -17.34 3.94
N GLY A 49 -8.73 -16.32 3.29
CA GLY A 49 -7.57 -16.51 2.40
C GLY A 49 -7.81 -16.52 0.89
N GLU A 50 -8.92 -15.95 0.41
CA GLU A 50 -9.32 -16.06 -1.01
C GLU A 50 -9.24 -14.75 -1.80
N THR A 51 -9.35 -13.61 -1.12
CA THR A 51 -9.33 -12.28 -1.75
C THR A 51 -8.63 -11.26 -0.86
N PRO A 52 -8.00 -10.22 -1.43
CA PRO A 52 -7.48 -9.11 -0.64
C PRO A 52 -8.59 -8.45 0.18
N VAL A 53 -8.27 -8.12 1.43
CA VAL A 53 -9.09 -7.23 2.26
C VAL A 53 -8.97 -5.83 1.69
N ARG A 54 -10.10 -5.26 1.25
CA ARG A 54 -10.15 -3.88 0.77
C ARG A 54 -10.20 -2.94 1.95
N LEU A 55 -9.17 -2.13 2.15
CA LEU A 55 -9.10 -1.24 3.31
C LEU A 55 -9.69 0.11 2.95
N PHE A 56 -9.06 0.86 2.05
CA PHE A 56 -9.50 2.20 1.73
C PHE A 56 -9.28 2.54 0.27
N GLU A 57 -10.05 3.52 -0.20
CA GLU A 57 -9.91 4.12 -1.52
C GLU A 57 -9.76 5.63 -1.40
N ILE A 58 -9.00 6.20 -2.33
CA ILE A 58 -8.84 7.66 -2.46
C ILE A 58 -9.21 8.01 -3.89
N ASP A 59 -10.38 8.62 -4.05
CA ASP A 59 -10.87 9.17 -5.31
C ASP A 59 -10.16 10.49 -5.65
N GLU A 60 -9.87 10.68 -6.93
CA GLU A 60 -9.27 11.90 -7.49
C GLU A 60 -8.11 12.48 -6.64
N PRO A 61 -7.06 11.70 -6.35
CA PRO A 61 -6.02 12.08 -5.38
C PRO A 61 -5.19 13.31 -5.78
N GLY A 62 -5.25 13.74 -7.05
CA GLY A 62 -4.55 14.95 -7.52
C GLY A 62 -3.02 14.85 -7.47
N VAL A 63 -2.45 13.64 -7.42
CA VAL A 63 -1.01 13.40 -7.33
C VAL A 63 -0.39 13.08 -8.69
N GLU A 64 0.84 13.55 -8.91
CA GLU A 64 1.72 13.18 -10.02
C GLU A 64 3.18 13.46 -9.64
N ASN A 65 4.13 13.01 -10.48
CA ASN A 65 5.56 13.29 -10.34
C ASN A 65 6.07 13.09 -8.91
N CYS A 66 5.78 11.94 -8.32
CA CYS A 66 6.09 11.63 -6.94
C CYS A 66 6.26 10.13 -6.71
N LEU A 67 6.84 9.79 -5.57
CA LEU A 67 6.74 8.47 -4.98
C LEU A 67 5.57 8.46 -4.00
N LEU A 68 4.64 7.53 -4.20
CA LEU A 68 3.68 7.15 -3.18
C LEU A 68 4.26 6.01 -2.34
N THR A 69 4.16 6.13 -1.02
CA THR A 69 4.53 5.06 -0.09
C THR A 69 3.31 4.68 0.74
N TYR A 70 2.81 3.46 0.53
CA TYR A 70 1.75 2.90 1.35
C TYR A 70 2.38 2.15 2.52
N ARG A 71 2.08 2.57 3.76
CA ARG A 71 2.67 2.04 4.99
C ARG A 71 1.60 1.69 6.02
N ALA A 72 1.82 0.59 6.74
CA ALA A 72 1.04 0.21 7.91
C ALA A 72 1.88 -0.66 8.86
N ASP A 73 1.46 -0.73 10.12
CA ASP A 73 1.91 -1.76 11.04
C ASP A 73 0.96 -2.96 10.96
N LEU A 74 1.53 -4.15 10.81
CA LEU A 74 0.81 -5.40 10.73
C LEU A 74 1.21 -6.34 11.87
N LYS A 75 0.23 -7.08 12.40
CA LYS A 75 0.42 -8.20 13.31
C LYS A 75 -0.39 -9.37 12.79
N THR A 76 0.11 -10.59 12.89
CA THR A 76 -0.57 -11.79 12.36
C THR A 76 -0.64 -12.89 13.39
N GLU A 77 -1.73 -13.66 13.35
CA GLU A 77 -1.89 -14.88 14.11
C GLU A 77 -2.26 -16.01 13.15
N ASN A 78 -1.51 -17.11 13.22
CA ASN A 78 -1.72 -18.35 12.46
C ASN A 78 -1.81 -18.15 10.94
N ALA A 79 -1.05 -17.22 10.36
CA ALA A 79 -1.10 -17.01 8.92
C ALA A 79 -0.66 -18.26 8.15
N ALA A 80 -1.60 -18.88 7.43
CA ALA A 80 -1.38 -20.08 6.63
C ALA A 80 -0.49 -19.83 5.40
N GLY A 81 -0.39 -18.58 4.96
CA GLY A 81 0.53 -18.13 3.94
C GLY A 81 0.97 -16.69 4.15
N LYS A 82 1.20 -15.98 3.05
CA LYS A 82 1.76 -14.63 3.07
C LYS A 82 0.70 -13.57 3.37
N VAL A 83 1.06 -12.60 4.21
CA VAL A 83 0.27 -11.39 4.46
C VAL A 83 1.09 -10.15 4.09
N TYR A 84 0.58 -9.32 3.19
CA TYR A 84 1.29 -8.14 2.68
C TYR A 84 0.36 -7.05 2.15
N LEU A 85 0.87 -5.83 2.08
CA LEU A 85 0.15 -4.69 1.49
C LEU A 85 0.08 -4.80 -0.04
N GLU A 86 -1.04 -4.35 -0.61
CA GLU A 86 -1.19 -4.09 -2.03
C GLU A 86 -1.75 -2.69 -2.26
N MET A 87 -1.19 -1.97 -3.23
CA MET A 87 -1.71 -0.68 -3.67
C MET A 87 -1.99 -0.72 -5.16
N TRP A 88 -3.17 -0.29 -5.56
CA TRP A 88 -3.62 -0.26 -6.95
C TRP A 88 -3.93 1.17 -7.37
N CYS A 89 -3.28 1.66 -8.42
CA CYS A 89 -3.51 2.98 -9.00
C CYS A 89 -4.22 2.82 -10.34
N ARG A 90 -5.42 3.38 -10.47
CA ARG A 90 -6.16 3.45 -11.73
C ARG A 90 -5.78 4.73 -12.48
N PHE A 91 -5.54 4.61 -13.77
CA PHE A 91 -5.26 5.73 -14.66
C PHE A 91 -6.33 5.80 -15.74
N PRO A 92 -7.00 6.95 -15.92
CA PRO A 92 -8.01 7.14 -16.95
C PRO A 92 -7.51 6.71 -18.34
N GLY A 93 -8.26 5.85 -19.02
CA GLY A 93 -7.95 5.34 -20.35
C GLY A 93 -6.74 4.38 -20.44
N ARG A 94 -6.08 4.05 -19.33
CA ARG A 94 -4.88 3.18 -19.31
C ARG A 94 -5.03 1.94 -18.43
N GLY A 95 -6.03 1.90 -17.55
CA GLY A 95 -6.30 0.76 -16.66
C GLY A 95 -5.64 0.89 -15.29
N GLU A 96 -5.52 -0.23 -14.59
CA GLU A 96 -4.97 -0.31 -13.22
C GLU A 96 -3.57 -0.92 -13.21
N PHE A 97 -2.70 -0.35 -12.38
CA PHE A 97 -1.35 -0.81 -12.13
C PHE A 97 -1.16 -0.97 -10.63
N PHE A 98 -0.25 -1.85 -10.20
CA PHE A 98 -0.11 -2.19 -8.78
C PHE A 98 1.32 -2.12 -8.26
N SER A 99 1.41 -1.99 -6.95
CA SER A 99 2.56 -2.36 -6.13
C SER A 99 2.12 -3.39 -5.10
N LYS A 100 2.92 -4.44 -4.88
CA LYS A 100 2.61 -5.54 -3.96
C LYS A 100 3.85 -5.88 -3.13
N GLY A 101 3.69 -5.96 -1.81
CA GLY A 101 4.78 -6.20 -0.86
C GLY A 101 5.06 -7.68 -0.60
N ALA A 102 4.91 -8.57 -1.59
CA ALA A 102 5.00 -10.02 -1.41
C ALA A 102 6.40 -10.53 -0.99
N ASP A 103 7.43 -9.68 -1.15
CA ASP A 103 8.80 -9.84 -0.70
C ASP A 103 9.01 -9.46 0.78
N GLN A 104 8.18 -8.55 1.30
CA GLN A 104 8.15 -8.11 2.70
C GLN A 104 7.02 -8.77 3.51
N ALA A 105 6.44 -9.86 2.98
CA ALA A 105 5.27 -10.49 3.57
C ALA A 105 5.53 -11.13 4.94
N LEU A 106 4.58 -10.94 5.85
CA LEU A 106 4.52 -11.64 7.14
C LEU A 106 4.02 -13.08 6.90
N LYS A 107 4.43 -14.01 7.78
CA LYS A 107 4.04 -15.43 7.75
C LYS A 107 3.90 -15.97 9.18
N GLY A 108 3.04 -16.98 9.35
CA GLY A 108 2.78 -17.58 10.66
C GLY A 108 2.20 -16.59 11.66
N THR A 109 2.60 -16.71 12.92
CA THR A 109 2.26 -15.74 13.97
C THR A 109 3.42 -14.76 14.12
N SER A 110 3.12 -13.46 14.14
CA SER A 110 4.09 -12.39 14.29
C SER A 110 3.59 -11.33 15.26
N ASP A 111 4.52 -10.63 15.89
CA ASP A 111 4.20 -9.37 16.55
C ASP A 111 4.13 -8.23 15.52
N TRP A 112 3.83 -7.02 15.99
CA TRP A 112 3.78 -5.80 15.20
C TRP A 112 5.05 -5.56 14.40
N SER A 113 4.88 -5.41 13.08
CA SER A 113 5.94 -5.10 12.13
C SER A 113 5.47 -3.99 11.19
N SER A 114 6.28 -2.94 11.05
CA SER A 114 6.04 -1.87 10.07
C SER A 114 6.44 -2.37 8.68
N VAL A 115 5.50 -2.30 7.74
CA VAL A 115 5.73 -2.65 6.32
C VAL A 115 5.34 -1.51 5.41
N GLU A 116 6.03 -1.37 4.29
CA GLU A 116 5.72 -0.34 3.31
C GLU A 116 6.00 -0.78 1.87
N ILE A 117 5.22 -0.24 0.92
CA ILE A 117 5.40 -0.50 -0.51
C ILE A 117 5.42 0.80 -1.32
N PRO A 118 6.36 0.93 -2.29
CA PRO A 118 6.47 2.11 -3.13
C PRO A 118 5.63 2.01 -4.42
N PHE A 119 5.15 3.14 -4.94
CA PHE A 119 4.60 3.27 -6.29
C PHE A 119 5.04 4.58 -6.92
N PHE A 120 5.78 4.49 -8.03
CA PHE A 120 6.36 5.64 -8.71
C PHE A 120 5.39 6.23 -9.73
N LEU A 121 5.10 7.52 -9.60
CA LEU A 121 4.35 8.32 -10.56
C LEU A 121 5.30 9.27 -11.29
N LYS A 122 5.39 9.13 -12.61
CA LYS A 122 6.10 10.08 -13.49
C LYS A 122 5.22 11.28 -13.82
N ALA A 123 5.81 12.35 -14.32
CA ALA A 123 5.05 13.47 -14.90
C ALA A 123 4.04 12.95 -15.95
N GLY A 124 2.80 13.46 -15.88
CA GLY A 124 1.69 13.02 -16.74
C GLY A 124 1.03 11.69 -16.34
N GLN A 125 1.54 10.99 -15.32
CA GLN A 125 0.84 9.86 -14.69
C GLN A 125 0.01 10.36 -13.51
N ARG A 126 -1.27 10.64 -13.78
CA ARG A 126 -2.25 11.10 -12.81
C ARG A 126 -3.29 10.01 -12.57
N PRO A 127 -3.22 9.27 -11.44
CA PRO A 127 -4.27 8.32 -11.12
C PRO A 127 -5.53 9.05 -10.69
N ASP A 128 -6.69 8.48 -11.02
CA ASP A 128 -8.00 8.98 -10.61
C ASP A 128 -8.60 8.16 -9.46
N LEU A 129 -7.99 7.02 -9.13
CA LEU A 129 -8.34 6.20 -7.97
C LEU A 129 -7.09 5.49 -7.45
N ILE A 130 -6.88 5.52 -6.13
CA ILE A 130 -5.90 4.70 -5.42
C ILE A 130 -6.66 3.75 -4.49
N LYS A 131 -6.43 2.44 -4.61
CA LYS A 131 -6.96 1.41 -3.71
C LYS A 131 -5.84 0.89 -2.82
N LEU A 132 -6.10 0.87 -1.51
CA LEU A 132 -5.21 0.36 -0.48
C LEU A 132 -5.80 -0.92 0.09
N ASN A 133 -5.10 -2.03 -0.11
CA ASN A 133 -5.56 -3.36 0.26
C ASN A 133 -4.51 -4.10 1.10
N LEU A 134 -4.96 -5.15 1.76
CA LEU A 134 -4.12 -6.15 2.39
C LEU A 134 -4.40 -7.51 1.73
N ALA A 135 -3.37 -8.12 1.15
CA ALA A 135 -3.45 -9.50 0.67
C ALA A 135 -3.17 -10.47 1.83
N ALA A 136 -3.98 -11.53 1.90
CA ALA A 136 -3.78 -12.68 2.76
C ALA A 136 -3.91 -13.94 1.91
N GLU A 137 -2.80 -14.66 1.72
CA GLU A 137 -2.76 -15.93 1.00
C GLU A 137 -3.05 -17.07 1.99
N GLY A 138 -4.32 -17.43 2.16
CA GLY A 138 -4.76 -18.42 3.14
C GLY A 138 -5.31 -17.83 4.45
N GLU A 139 -5.84 -18.70 5.30
CA GLU A 139 -6.49 -18.31 6.54
C GLU A 139 -5.52 -17.58 7.48
N VAL A 140 -5.97 -16.45 8.05
CA VAL A 140 -5.18 -15.65 9.00
C VAL A 140 -6.09 -14.73 9.79
N ARG A 141 -5.70 -14.47 11.04
CA ARG A 141 -6.17 -13.30 11.78
C ARG A 141 -5.11 -12.21 11.74
N VAL A 142 -5.48 -11.02 11.25
CA VAL A 142 -4.54 -9.92 11.03
C VAL A 142 -5.03 -8.64 11.68
N TRP A 143 -4.10 -7.93 12.32
CA TRP A 143 -4.34 -6.60 12.84
C TRP A 143 -3.57 -5.58 12.03
N VAL A 144 -4.20 -4.43 11.78
CA VAL A 144 -3.67 -3.33 10.99
C VAL A 144 -3.81 -2.04 11.79
N ARG A 145 -2.72 -1.28 11.94
CA ARG A 145 -2.74 0.06 12.52
C ARG A 145 -1.74 0.99 11.85
N ASN A 146 -1.78 2.28 12.21
CA ASN A 146 -0.88 3.31 11.68
C ASN A 146 -0.89 3.43 10.15
N LEU A 147 -2.03 3.12 9.52
CA LEU A 147 -2.20 3.08 8.07
C LEU A 147 -2.09 4.48 7.46
N GLN A 148 -1.13 4.65 6.55
CA GLN A 148 -0.80 5.92 5.93
C GLN A 148 -0.46 5.75 4.46
N LEU A 149 -0.87 6.73 3.65
CA LEU A 149 -0.29 6.99 2.35
C LEU A 149 0.59 8.23 2.46
N LEU A 150 1.86 8.08 2.11
CA LEU A 150 2.83 9.17 2.06
C LEU A 150 3.10 9.57 0.61
N LYS A 151 3.52 10.81 0.42
CA LYS A 151 3.94 11.36 -0.86
C LYS A 151 5.32 11.99 -0.72
N THR A 152 6.22 11.61 -1.62
CA THR A 152 7.52 12.27 -1.79
C THR A 152 7.57 12.85 -3.19
N SER A 153 7.44 14.18 -3.31
CA SER A 153 7.46 14.86 -4.60
C SER A 153 8.86 14.82 -5.22
N TYR A 154 8.91 14.74 -6.53
CA TYR A 154 10.15 14.81 -7.31
C TYR A 154 10.31 16.16 -7.97
N GLU A 155 11.55 16.55 -8.23
CA GLU A 155 11.83 17.73 -9.05
C GLU A 155 11.21 17.54 -10.44
N HIS A 156 10.75 18.65 -11.03
CA HIS A 156 10.34 18.64 -12.44
C HIS A 156 11.59 18.43 -13.29
N GLN A 157 11.67 17.28 -13.97
CA GLN A 157 12.69 17.03 -15.00
C GLN A 157 12.42 17.82 -16.27
#